data_AF-M7BZH8-F1
#
_entry.id   AF-M7BZH8-F1
#
_cell.length_a   1.000
_cell.length_b   1.000
_cell.length_c   1.000
_cell.angle_alpha   90.00
_cell.angle_beta   90.00
_cell.angle_gamma   90.00
#
_symmetry.space_group_name_H-M   'P 1'
#
loop_
_entity.id
_entity.type
_entity.pdbx_description
1 polymer ?
#
loop_
_entity_poly.entity_id
_entity_poly.type
_entity_poly.pdbx_seq_one_letter_code
_entity_poly.pdbx_strand_id
1 'polypeptide(L)'
;MFSVSLSPPSHPSMSLLNHSCDPNCVIVFEGRQLLLRSIREIQIGEELTISYIESLMPSSERQKHLKRQYCFECNCLLCQTQEKLCLANGPQRCMT
;
A
#
# COMPACT_ATOMS: atom_id res chain seq x y z
N MET A 1 14.59 3.51 -10.88
CA MET A 1 13.27 3.98 -10.44
C MET A 1 12.38 4.08 -11.65
N PHE A 2 11.36 3.23 -11.76
CA PHE A 2 10.39 3.28 -12.86
C PHE A 2 9.18 4.10 -12.40
N SER A 3 8.78 5.09 -13.19
CA SER A 3 7.65 5.97 -12.91
C SER A 3 6.74 6.01 -14.13
N VAL A 4 5.51 5.52 -13.98
CA VAL A 4 4.49 5.54 -15.03
C VAL A 4 3.62 6.77 -14.81
N SER A 5 3.53 7.63 -15.82
CA SER A 5 2.68 8.83 -15.80
C SER A 5 1.36 8.55 -16.50
N LEU A 6 0.23 8.68 -15.79
CA LEU A 6 -1.11 8.47 -16.35
C LEU A 6 -1.86 9.81 -16.42
N SER A 7 -2.41 10.12 -17.61
CA SER A 7 -3.20 11.33 -17.87
C SER A 7 -4.71 11.06 -17.70
N PRO A 8 -5.54 12.02 -17.24
CA PRO A 8 -6.98 11.82 -17.00
C PRO A 8 -7.80 11.73 -18.31
N PRO A 9 -8.95 11.00 -18.36
CA PRO A 9 -10.08 11.23 -17.45
C PRO A 9 -10.70 9.98 -16.80
N SER A 10 -10.11 8.80 -16.96
CA SER A 10 -10.47 7.60 -16.21
C SER A 10 -9.19 6.82 -16.00
N HIS A 11 -8.92 6.37 -14.78
CA HIS A 11 -7.77 5.53 -14.48
C HIS A 11 -8.19 4.06 -14.30
N PRO A 12 -8.85 3.40 -15.28
CA PRO A 12 -9.22 1.99 -15.15
C PRO A 12 -7.98 1.11 -14.97
N SER A 13 -6.81 1.56 -15.46
CA SER A 13 -5.52 0.89 -15.26
C SER A 13 -5.08 0.86 -13.80
N MET A 14 -5.48 1.84 -12.98
CA MET A 14 -5.12 1.88 -11.56
C MET A 14 -5.96 0.94 -10.72
N SER A 15 -7.21 0.68 -11.14
CA SER A 15 -8.08 -0.32 -10.52
C SER A 15 -7.59 -1.75 -10.74
N LEU A 16 -6.61 -1.97 -11.62
CA LEU A 16 -5.97 -3.28 -11.83
C LEU A 16 -4.90 -3.60 -10.78
N LEU A 17 -4.40 -2.60 -10.05
CA LEU A 17 -3.35 -2.80 -9.06
C LEU A 17 -3.96 -3.40 -7.80
N ASN A 18 -3.57 -4.63 -7.48
CA ASN A 18 -4.03 -5.31 -6.27
C ASN A 18 -3.39 -4.75 -5.00
N HIS A 19 -3.97 -5.13 -3.87
CA HIS A 19 -3.49 -4.72 -2.56
C HIS A 19 -2.36 -5.61 -2.03
N SER A 20 -1.33 -4.99 -1.46
CA SER A 20 -0.42 -5.62 -0.49
C SER A 20 -0.24 -4.69 0.70
N CYS A 21 -0.18 -5.24 1.93
CA CYS A 21 0.22 -4.46 3.11
C CYS A 21 1.72 -4.09 3.08
N ASP A 22 2.51 -4.81 2.27
CA ASP A 22 3.89 -4.51 1.91
C ASP A 22 3.98 -4.30 0.38
N PRO A 23 3.54 -3.14 -0.12
CA PRO A 23 3.45 -2.89 -1.56
C PRO A 23 4.83 -2.69 -2.19
N ASN A 24 4.92 -2.87 -3.51
CA ASN A 24 6.11 -2.48 -4.27
C ASN A 24 5.95 -1.14 -5.01
N CYS A 25 4.73 -0.60 -5.08
CA CYS A 25 4.43 0.68 -5.69
C CYS A 25 3.67 1.62 -4.76
N VAL A 26 3.80 2.91 -5.02
CA VAL A 26 3.02 3.99 -4.39
C VAL A 26 2.44 4.90 -5.46
N ILE A 27 1.26 5.45 -5.17
CA ILE A 27 0.62 6.48 -5.99
C ILE A 27 1.04 7.85 -5.48
N VAL A 28 1.55 8.69 -6.37
CA VAL A 28 1.90 10.08 -6.10
C VAL A 28 1.12 10.99 -7.04
N PHE A 29 0.55 12.06 -6.50
CA PHE A 29 -0.10 13.09 -7.30
C PHE A 29 0.84 14.25 -7.53
N GLU A 30 1.13 14.55 -8.80
CA GLU A 30 1.89 15.72 -9.21
C GLU A 30 0.96 16.67 -9.97
N GLY A 31 0.41 17.64 -9.24
CA GLY A 31 -0.63 18.54 -9.76
C GLY A 31 -1.89 17.77 -10.13
N ARG A 32 -2.13 17.57 -11.43
CA ARG A 32 -3.27 16.81 -11.98
C ARG A 32 -2.88 15.43 -12.52
N GLN A 33 -1.59 15.08 -12.42
CA GLN A 33 -1.09 13.80 -12.91
C GLN A 33 -1.05 12.79 -11.77
N LEU A 34 -1.49 11.57 -12.06
CA LEU A 34 -1.33 10.43 -11.17
C LEU A 34 -0.11 9.63 -11.65
N LEU A 35 0.86 9.48 -10.76
CA LEU A 35 2.08 8.73 -11.00
C LEU A 35 2.09 7.46 -10.17
N LEU A 36 2.39 6.32 -10.79
CA LEU A 36 2.75 5.10 -10.07
C LEU A 36 4.28 5.02 -10.00
N ARG A 37 4.82 4.95 -8.79
CA ARG A 37 6.26 4.90 -8.53
C ARG A 37 6.63 3.63 -7.77
N SER A 38 7.66 2.93 -8.22
CA SER A 38 8.25 1.81 -7.49
C SER A 38 8.95 2.31 -6.21
N ILE A 39 8.71 1.68 -5.07
CA ILE A 39 9.39 1.97 -3.79
C ILE A 39 10.47 0.95 -3.43
N ARG A 40 10.54 -0.15 -4.18
CA ARG A 40 11.61 -1.16 -4.13
C ARG A 40 11.90 -1.69 -5.53
N GLU A 41 12.96 -2.48 -5.67
CA GLU A 41 13.22 -3.21 -6.91
C GLU A 41 12.09 -4.21 -7.20
N ILE A 42 11.71 -4.32 -8.47
CA ILE A 42 10.62 -5.17 -8.96
C ILE A 42 11.19 -6.09 -10.00
N GLN A 43 11.04 -7.40 -9.79
CA GLN A 43 11.54 -8.40 -10.73
C GLN A 43 10.58 -8.58 -11.91
N ILE A 44 11.10 -9.05 -13.04
CA ILE A 44 10.26 -9.36 -14.21
C ILE A 44 9.26 -10.45 -13.84
N GLY A 45 7.97 -10.18 -14.06
CA GLY A 45 6.87 -11.07 -13.69
C GLY A 45 6.36 -10.89 -12.26
N GLU A 46 6.97 -10.02 -11.45
CA GLU A 46 6.43 -9.64 -10.14
C GLU A 46 5.19 -8.74 -10.32
N GLU A 47 4.14 -9.03 -9.55
CA GLU A 47 2.89 -8.26 -9.57
C GLU A 47 3.08 -6.88 -8.95
N LEU A 48 2.57 -5.84 -9.63
CA LEU A 48 2.55 -4.48 -9.08
C LEU A 48 1.42 -4.33 -8.07
N THR A 49 1.75 -3.95 -6.85
CA THR A 49 0.79 -3.80 -5.75
C THR A 49 0.91 -2.45 -5.06
N ILE A 50 -0.21 -1.97 -4.54
CA ILE A 50 -0.32 -0.72 -3.76
C ILE A 50 -0.99 -0.98 -2.41
N SER A 51 -0.83 -0.08 -1.44
CA SER A 51 -1.61 -0.17 -0.21
C SER A 51 -2.95 0.56 -0.37
N TYR A 52 -4.07 -0.15 -0.13
CA TYR A 52 -5.41 0.44 -0.14
C TYR A 52 -5.77 1.08 1.19
N ILE A 53 -5.08 0.65 2.26
CA ILE A 53 -5.33 1.04 3.63
C ILE A 53 -4.03 1.50 4.28
N GLU A 54 -4.12 2.08 5.46
CA GLU A 54 -2.95 2.41 6.26
C GLU A 54 -2.30 1.13 6.84
N SER A 55 -1.00 0.94 6.61
CA SER A 55 -0.27 -0.26 7.01
C SER A 55 0.12 -0.26 8.50
N LEU A 56 0.03 0.89 9.19
CA LEU A 56 0.40 1.08 10.60
C LEU A 56 -0.58 0.45 11.60
N MET A 57 -1.60 -0.27 11.13
CA MET A 57 -2.55 -0.99 11.97
C MET A 57 -2.11 -2.45 12.20
N PRO A 58 -2.51 -3.09 13.31
CA PRO A 58 -2.32 -4.52 13.52
C PRO A 58 -2.94 -5.34 12.38
N SER A 59 -2.34 -6.49 12.05
CA SER A 59 -2.79 -7.37 10.95
C SER A 59 -4.28 -7.72 11.04
N SER A 60 -4.82 -7.93 12.25
CA SER A 60 -6.25 -8.22 12.45
C SER A 60 -7.17 -7.07 12.03
N GLU A 61 -6.77 -5.82 12.30
CA GLU A 61 -7.55 -4.64 11.93
C GLU A 61 -7.46 -4.38 10.43
N ARG A 62 -6.27 -4.58 9.83
CA ARG A 62 -6.09 -4.54 8.37
C ARG A 62 -7.02 -5.52 7.67
N GLN A 63 -7.06 -6.78 8.11
CA GLN A 63 -7.94 -7.80 7.53
C GLN A 63 -9.42 -7.44 7.66
N LYS A 64 -9.86 -6.96 8.82
CA LYS A 64 -11.25 -6.52 9.01
C LYS A 64 -11.60 -5.37 8.06
N HIS A 65 -10.71 -4.40 7.89
CA HIS A 65 -10.93 -3.25 7.01
C HIS A 65 -11.06 -3.70 5.55
N LEU A 66 -10.12 -4.52 5.08
CA LEU A 66 -10.12 -5.05 3.72
C LEU A 66 -11.36 -5.90 3.44
N LYS A 67 -11.75 -6.77 4.38
CA LYS A 67 -12.94 -7.61 4.24
C LYS A 67 -14.24 -6.79 4.20
N ARG A 68 -14.33 -5.71 4.99
CA ARG A 68 -15.51 -4.83 5.03
C ARG A 68 -15.67 -3.96 3.79
N GLN A 69 -14.58 -3.40 3.28
CA GLN A 69 -14.63 -2.41 2.21
C GLN A 69 -14.40 -3.00 0.82
N TYR A 70 -13.59 -4.06 0.73
CA TYR A 70 -13.15 -4.65 -0.55
C TYR A 70 -13.49 -6.14 -0.68
N CYS A 71 -14.10 -6.75 0.35
CA CYS A 71 -14.60 -8.14 0.32
C CYS A 71 -13.53 -9.21 -0.01
N PHE A 72 -12.27 -9.01 0.37
CA PHE A 72 -11.20 -10.01 0.25
C PHE A 72 -10.36 -10.12 1.53
N GLU A 73 -9.55 -11.19 1.62
CA GLU A 73 -8.57 -11.42 2.69
C GLU A 73 -7.15 -11.30 2.12
N CYS A 74 -6.30 -10.52 2.79
CA CYS A 74 -4.94 -10.27 2.29
C CYS A 74 -3.97 -11.36 2.71
N ASN A 75 -3.27 -11.98 1.75
CA ASN A 75 -2.30 -13.04 2.01
C ASN A 75 -0.85 -12.57 1.84
N CYS A 76 -0.56 -11.27 1.96
CA CYS A 76 0.82 -10.78 1.87
C CYS A 76 1.70 -11.28 3.02
N LEU A 77 3.02 -11.22 2.86
CA LEU A 77 3.99 -11.71 3.85
C LEU A 77 3.74 -11.10 5.24
N LEU A 78 3.51 -9.78 5.35
CA LEU A 78 3.20 -9.09 6.61
C LEU A 78 1.93 -9.61 7.31
N CYS A 79 0.93 -10.03 6.54
CA CYS A 79 -0.29 -10.63 7.10
C CYS A 79 -0.05 -12.07 7.56
N GLN A 80 0.83 -12.80 6.88
CA GLN A 80 1.21 -14.17 7.25
C GLN A 80 2.13 -14.22 8.48
N THR A 81 3.06 -13.28 8.62
CA THR A 81 4.12 -13.35 9.65
C THR A 81 3.69 -12.87 11.05
N GLN A 82 2.44 -12.43 11.25
CA GLN A 82 1.96 -11.90 12.55
C GLN A 82 2.97 -10.96 13.24
N GLU A 83 3.73 -10.16 12.48
CA GLU A 83 4.52 -9.11 13.09
C GLU A 83 3.54 -8.09 13.66
N LYS A 84 3.28 -8.28 14.95
CA LYS A 84 2.76 -7.24 15.82
C LYS A 84 3.69 -6.07 15.58
N LEU A 85 3.19 -5.01 14.95
CA LEU A 85 3.75 -3.68 15.18
C LEU A 85 3.54 -3.39 16.68
N CYS A 86 4.40 -3.99 17.49
CA CYS A 86 4.79 -3.47 18.77
C CYS A 86 5.53 -2.18 18.40
N LEU A 87 4.86 -1.04 18.45
CA LEU A 87 5.51 0.24 18.60
C LEU A 87 6.24 0.22 19.96
N ALA A 88 7.37 -0.49 20.03
CA ALA A 88 8.39 -0.18 20.99
C ALA A 88 9.20 0.96 20.37
N ASN A 89 8.76 2.20 20.62
CA ASN A 89 9.58 3.38 20.96
C ASN A 89 8.77 4.69 20.90
N GLY A 90 8.00 4.94 21.97
CA GLY A 90 7.83 6.26 22.60
C GLY A 90 6.90 7.32 21.96
N PRO A 91 6.16 8.10 22.77
CA PRO A 91 5.69 9.41 22.36
C PRO A 91 6.89 10.37 22.46
N GLN A 92 7.50 10.77 21.34
CA GLN A 92 8.17 12.06 21.33
C GLN A 92 7.07 13.11 21.39
N ARG A 93 6.70 13.47 22.63
CA ARG A 93 6.04 14.74 22.91
C ARG A 93 6.90 15.81 22.26
N CYS A 94 6.40 16.47 21.22
CA CYS A 94 6.79 17.85 20.96
C CYS A 94 6.36 18.64 22.20
N MET A 95 7.27 18.77 23.18
CA MET A 95 7.15 19.78 24.20
C MET A 95 7.56 21.10 23.55
N THR A 96 6.61 22.03 23.57
CA THR A 96 6.86 23.46 23.43
C THR A 96 7.75 23.94 24.56
#